data_AF-A0A6N9TMG3-F1
#
_entry.id   AF-A0A6N9TMG3-F1
#
_cell.length_a   1.000
_cell.length_b   1.000
_cell.length_c   1.000
_cell.angle_alpha   90.00
_cell.angle_beta   90.00
_cell.angle_gamma   90.00
#
_symmetry.space_group_name_H-M   'P 1'
#
loop_
_entity.id
_entity.type
_entity.pdbx_description
1 polymer ?
#
loop_
_entity_poly.entity_id
_entity_poly.type
_entity_poly.pdbx_seq_one_letter_code
_entity_poly.pdbx_strand_id
1 'polypeptide(L)'
;MNEWGVLVPDETVVLADGPGFRAEAYLASHDGRWWYGLDCKVGGIEVDSVGFGWWPSPREASYETREAAIRAARLACARRVVRHVVWMRSGGRAGNPSVLRACAAIVAALEQMPLLEA
;
A
#
# COMPACT_ATOMS: atom_id res chain seq x y z
N MET A 1 -11.71 -12.64 11.99
CA MET A 1 -12.84 -11.80 11.54
C MET A 1 -13.61 -11.37 12.78
N ASN A 2 -13.83 -10.07 13.01
CA ASN A 2 -14.61 -9.59 14.17
C ASN A 2 -16.11 -9.85 13.96
N GLU A 3 -16.93 -9.52 14.96
CA GLU A 3 -18.39 -9.71 14.95
C GLU A 3 -19.11 -9.00 13.79
N TRP A 4 -18.45 -8.03 13.15
CA TRP A 4 -18.96 -7.26 12.01
C TRP A 4 -18.52 -7.82 10.65
N GLY A 5 -17.94 -9.03 10.64
CA GLY A 5 -17.40 -9.62 9.42
C GLY A 5 -16.04 -9.02 9.03
N VAL A 6 -15.45 -8.11 9.80
CA VAL A 6 -14.23 -7.40 9.38
C VAL A 6 -12.99 -8.25 9.67
N LEU A 7 -12.15 -8.45 8.67
CA LEU A 7 -10.81 -8.99 8.89
C LEU A 7 -10.04 -8.01 9.78
N VAL A 8 -9.37 -8.49 10.81
CA VAL A 8 -8.49 -7.67 11.64
C VAL A 8 -7.07 -7.99 11.19
N PRO A 9 -6.18 -6.99 11.00
CA PRO A 9 -4.80 -7.27 10.65
C PRO A 9 -4.15 -8.15 11.72
N ASP A 10 -3.49 -9.22 11.30
CA ASP A 10 -2.61 -10.00 12.15
C ASP A 10 -1.25 -9.30 12.31
N GLU A 11 -0.81 -8.58 11.28
CA GLU A 11 0.48 -7.89 11.28
C GLU A 11 0.51 -6.67 10.36
N THR A 12 1.54 -5.84 10.55
CA THR A 12 1.85 -4.67 9.70
C THR A 12 3.27 -4.81 9.16
N VAL A 13 3.43 -4.66 7.85
CA VAL A 13 4.69 -4.74 7.12
C VAL A 13 5.02 -3.39 6.50
N VAL A 14 6.17 -2.82 6.86
CA VAL A 14 6.66 -1.59 6.23
C VAL A 14 7.17 -1.93 4.83
N LEU A 15 6.53 -1.36 3.81
CA LEU A 15 6.90 -1.55 2.41
C LEU A 15 7.96 -0.54 1.95
N ALA A 16 7.84 0.72 2.40
CA ALA A 16 8.80 1.79 2.15
C ALA A 16 8.69 2.82 3.29
N ASP A 17 9.82 3.36 3.74
CA ASP A 17 9.89 4.38 4.78
C ASP A 17 11.02 5.36 4.49
N GLY A 18 10.81 6.63 4.81
CA GLY A 18 11.80 7.66 4.60
C GLY A 18 11.36 9.05 5.01
N PRO A 19 12.21 10.06 4.81
CA PRO A 19 11.92 11.43 5.24
C PRO A 19 10.64 11.97 4.62
N GLY A 20 9.61 12.11 5.45
CA GLY A 20 8.32 12.63 5.03
C GLY A 20 7.50 11.66 4.18
N PHE A 21 7.74 10.35 4.20
CA PHE A 21 6.83 9.39 3.59
C PHE A 21 6.88 8.02 4.27
N ARG A 22 5.78 7.28 4.21
CA ARG A 22 5.69 5.93 4.75
C ARG A 22 4.61 5.14 4.04
N ALA A 23 4.92 3.91 3.67
CA ALA A 23 3.99 2.96 3.05
C ALA A 23 4.00 1.66 3.83
N GLU A 24 2.83 1.21 4.28
CA GLU A 24 2.63 0.04 5.12
C GLU A 24 1.55 -0.87 4.54
N ALA A 25 1.80 -2.17 4.58
CA ALA A 25 0.80 -3.20 4.30
C ALA A 25 0.29 -3.78 5.61
N TYR A 26 -1.02 -3.91 5.74
CA TYR A 26 -1.66 -4.61 6.85
C TYR A 26 -2.05 -5.99 6.36
N LEU A 27 -1.54 -7.06 6.95
CA LEU A 27 -1.83 -8.42 6.50
C LEU A 27 -2.83 -9.08 7.44
N ALA A 28 -3.75 -9.83 6.87
CA ALA A 28 -4.70 -10.66 7.62
C ALA A 28 -4.79 -12.04 6.99
N SER A 29 -4.85 -13.07 7.84
CA SER A 29 -5.01 -14.46 7.50
C SER A 29 -6.42 -14.91 7.86
N HIS A 30 -7.11 -15.53 6.90
CA HIS A 30 -8.43 -16.08 7.12
C HIS A 30 -8.69 -17.23 6.16
N ASP A 31 -9.24 -18.33 6.68
CA ASP A 31 -9.56 -19.56 5.94
C ASP A 31 -8.38 -20.09 5.10
N GLY A 32 -7.18 -20.07 5.70
CA GLY A 32 -5.95 -20.54 5.06
C GLY A 32 -5.44 -19.64 3.94
N ARG A 33 -5.95 -18.41 3.81
CA ARG A 33 -5.54 -17.44 2.80
C ARG A 33 -5.12 -16.11 3.41
N TRP A 34 -4.27 -15.39 2.68
CA TRP A 34 -3.74 -14.10 3.07
C TRP A 34 -4.39 -12.96 2.29
N TRP A 35 -4.59 -11.85 2.98
CA TRP A 35 -5.19 -10.63 2.49
C TRP A 35 -4.29 -9.45 2.86
N TYR A 36 -4.37 -8.36 2.11
CA TYR A 36 -3.62 -7.14 2.42
C TYR A 36 -4.49 -5.88 2.36
N GLY A 37 -4.29 -4.99 3.32
CA GLY A 37 -4.60 -3.57 3.28
C GLY A 37 -3.33 -2.76 3.02
N LEU A 38 -3.48 -1.47 2.70
CA LEU A 38 -2.35 -0.59 2.39
C LEU A 38 -2.64 0.82 2.90
N ASP A 39 -1.69 1.41 3.62
CA ASP A 39 -1.67 2.84 3.94
C ASP A 39 -0.39 3.45 3.35
N CYS A 40 -0.54 4.55 2.62
CA CYS A 40 0.57 5.26 1.99
C CYS A 40 0.45 6.77 2.26
N LYS A 41 1.43 7.30 2.98
CA LYS A 41 1.50 8.70 3.41
C LYS A 41 2.71 9.38 2.79
N VAL A 42 2.52 10.61 2.31
CA VAL A 42 3.57 11.48 1.78
C VAL A 42 3.36 12.91 2.28
N GLY A 43 4.39 13.49 2.89
CA GLY A 43 4.37 14.84 3.46
C GLY A 43 3.35 15.02 4.58
N GLY A 44 3.01 13.96 5.31
CA GLY A 44 1.89 13.96 6.26
C GLY A 44 0.50 13.98 5.60
N ILE A 45 0.44 13.97 4.26
CA ILE A 45 -0.79 13.81 3.49
C ILE A 45 -0.99 12.32 3.25
N GLU A 46 -2.15 11.82 3.63
CA GLU A 46 -2.60 10.51 3.21
C GLU A 46 -2.81 10.53 1.70
N VAL A 47 -1.90 9.89 0.97
CA VAL A 47 -1.92 9.89 -0.50
C VAL A 47 -3.00 8.93 -1.00
N ASP A 48 -3.17 7.83 -0.27
CA ASP A 48 -4.24 6.86 -0.41
C ASP A 48 -4.14 5.89 0.79
N SER A 49 -5.21 5.72 1.56
CA SER A 49 -5.37 4.53 2.40
C SER A 49 -6.47 3.65 1.79
N VAL A 50 -6.15 2.37 1.65
CA VAL A 50 -7.15 1.33 1.93
C VAL A 50 -6.95 0.98 3.39
N GLY A 51 -7.37 1.92 4.25
CA GLY A 51 -7.43 1.69 5.68
C GLY A 51 -8.31 0.49 5.98
N PHE A 52 -7.87 -0.33 6.94
CA PHE A 52 -8.77 -1.20 7.67
C PHE A 52 -9.76 -0.31 8.44
N GLY A 53 -10.84 0.08 7.77
CA GLY A 53 -11.81 1.01 8.31
C GLY A 53 -13.20 0.90 7.70
N TRP A 54 -13.35 0.49 6.44
CA TRP A 54 -14.68 0.31 5.85
C TRP A 54 -14.74 -0.90 4.90
N TRP A 55 -15.61 -1.83 5.29
CA TRP A 55 -16.12 -2.96 4.54
C TRP A 55 -16.94 -2.51 3.32
N PRO A 56 -17.09 -3.30 2.23
CA PRO A 56 -16.39 -4.54 1.90
C PRO A 56 -15.33 -4.23 0.83
N SER A 57 -14.06 -4.45 1.07
CA SER A 57 -13.43 -5.74 0.85
C SER A 57 -11.93 -5.47 0.92
N PRO A 58 -11.11 -6.44 1.36
CA PRO A 58 -9.74 -6.50 0.86
C PRO A 58 -9.82 -6.31 -0.66
N ARG A 59 -8.89 -5.58 -1.29
CA ARG A 59 -8.95 -5.41 -2.75
C ARG A 59 -8.81 -6.79 -3.44
N GLU A 60 -9.96 -7.42 -3.66
CA GLU A 60 -10.43 -8.53 -4.49
C GLU A 60 -9.65 -9.86 -4.57
N ALA A 61 -8.47 -9.99 -3.96
CA ALA A 61 -7.69 -11.21 -4.07
C ALA A 61 -7.23 -11.75 -2.72
N SER A 62 -7.52 -13.03 -2.50
CA SER A 62 -6.93 -13.85 -1.44
C SER A 62 -5.72 -14.58 -2.02
N TYR A 63 -4.64 -14.66 -1.26
CA TYR A 63 -3.39 -15.29 -1.69
C TYR A 63 -3.10 -16.56 -0.90
N GLU A 64 -2.56 -17.57 -1.58
CA GLU A 64 -2.20 -18.85 -0.95
C GLU A 64 -1.04 -18.71 0.05
N THR A 65 -0.18 -17.70 -0.15
CA THR A 65 0.97 -17.45 0.71
C THR A 65 1.01 -16.00 1.18
N ARG A 66 1.62 -15.81 2.35
CA ARG A 66 1.89 -14.50 2.94
C ARG A 66 2.76 -13.66 2.01
N GLU A 67 3.78 -14.28 1.43
CA GLU A 67 4.72 -13.65 0.50
C GLU A 67 4.00 -13.15 -0.75
N ALA A 68 3.03 -13.89 -1.27
CA ALA A 68 2.21 -13.45 -2.39
C ALA A 68 1.33 -12.24 -2.02
N ALA A 69 0.75 -12.21 -0.82
CA ALA A 69 0.01 -11.03 -0.34
C ALA A 69 0.92 -9.80 -0.19
N ILE A 70 2.14 -9.95 0.33
CA ILE A 70 3.13 -8.87 0.42
C ILE A 70 3.53 -8.35 -0.97
N ARG A 71 3.80 -9.26 -1.92
CA ARG A 71 4.11 -8.87 -3.31
C ARG A 71 2.96 -8.09 -3.94
N ALA A 72 1.72 -8.54 -3.73
CA ALA A 72 0.55 -7.84 -4.22
C ALA A 72 0.38 -6.47 -3.56
N ALA A 73 0.64 -6.35 -2.25
CA ALA A 73 0.61 -5.07 -1.54
C ALA A 73 1.63 -4.08 -2.10
N ARG A 74 2.86 -4.54 -2.38
CA ARG A 74 3.91 -3.73 -3.04
C ARG A 74 3.47 -3.25 -4.42
N LEU A 75 2.98 -4.15 -5.27
CA LEU A 75 2.51 -3.80 -6.61
C LEU A 75 1.34 -2.81 -6.57
N ALA A 76 0.39 -3.02 -5.66
CA ALA A 76 -0.74 -2.12 -5.45
C ALA A 76 -0.27 -0.75 -4.96
N CYS A 77 0.72 -0.70 -4.07
CA CYS A 77 1.34 0.54 -3.61
C CYS A 77 2.00 1.30 -4.77
N ALA A 78 2.86 0.65 -5.54
CA ALA A 78 3.53 1.26 -6.69
C ALA A 78 2.53 1.84 -7.70
N ARG A 79 1.53 1.05 -8.10
CA ARG A 79 0.47 1.49 -9.04
C ARG A 79 -0.29 2.71 -8.53
N ARG A 80 -0.57 2.77 -7.23
CA ARG A 80 -1.27 3.90 -6.60
C ARG A 80 -0.41 5.16 -6.55
N VAL A 81 0.85 5.03 -6.12
CA VAL A 81 1.80 6.14 -6.10
C VAL A 81 1.98 6.73 -7.51
N VAL A 82 2.13 5.89 -8.53
CA VAL A 82 2.19 6.33 -9.93
C VAL A 82 0.92 7.08 -10.35
N ARG A 83 -0.26 6.55 -10.04
CA ARG A 83 -1.54 7.21 -10.34
C ARG A 83 -1.64 8.58 -9.65
N HIS A 84 -1.24 8.67 -8.38
CA HIS A 84 -1.25 9.93 -7.63
C HIS A 84 -0.30 10.96 -8.24
N VAL A 85 0.91 10.54 -8.64
CA VAL A 85 1.87 11.39 -9.36
C VAL A 85 1.30 11.89 -10.69
N VAL A 86 0.64 11.02 -11.46
CA VAL A 86 -0.01 11.42 -12.72
C VAL A 86 -1.10 12.47 -12.46
N TRP A 87 -1.95 12.27 -11.44
CA TRP A 87 -3.00 13.23 -11.08
C TRP A 87 -2.43 14.59 -10.64
N MET A 88 -1.36 14.61 -9.84
CA MET A 88 -0.69 15.86 -9.47
C MET A 88 -0.09 16.59 -10.68
N ARG A 89 0.44 15.85 -11.67
CA ARG A 89 1.00 16.43 -12.90
C ARG A 89 -0.07 16.95 -13.85
N SER A 90 -1.28 16.40 -13.82
CA SER A 90 -2.40 16.81 -14.69
C SER A 90 -3.23 17.99 -14.16
N GLY A 91 -2.72 18.74 -13.17
CA GLY A 91 -3.41 19.91 -12.62
C GLY A 91 -4.21 19.65 -11.33
N GLY A 92 -4.07 18.47 -10.70
CA GLY A 92 -4.41 18.30 -9.29
C GLY A 92 -3.61 19.27 -8.42
N ARG A 93 -4.16 19.65 -7.25
CA ARG A 93 -3.61 20.66 -6.29
C ARG A 93 -2.08 20.68 -6.35
N ALA A 94 -1.55 21.78 -6.91
CA ALA A 94 -0.24 21.83 -7.54
C ALA A 94 0.89 21.14 -6.77
N GLY A 95 1.67 20.36 -7.53
CA GLY A 95 2.80 19.55 -7.13
C GLY A 95 3.77 20.24 -6.18
N ASN A 96 3.65 19.92 -4.89
CA ASN A 96 4.72 20.15 -3.95
C ASN A 96 5.91 19.27 -4.37
N PRO A 97 7.09 19.84 -4.72
CA PRO A 97 8.24 19.06 -5.15
C PRO A 97 8.69 18.02 -4.12
N SER A 98 8.43 18.24 -2.83
CA SER A 98 8.70 17.27 -1.77
C SER A 98 7.79 16.06 -1.86
N VAL A 99 6.52 16.23 -2.27
CA VAL A 99 5.59 15.11 -2.47
C VAL A 99 6.01 14.27 -3.68
N LEU A 100 6.41 14.92 -4.79
CA LEU A 100 6.93 14.21 -5.96
C LEU A 100 8.23 13.44 -5.67
N ARG A 101 9.15 14.01 -4.89
CA ARG A 101 10.38 13.34 -4.45
C ARG A 101 10.08 12.13 -3.57
N ALA A 102 9.16 12.27 -2.63
CA ALA A 102 8.73 11.17 -1.77
C ALA A 102 8.04 10.06 -2.57
N CYS A 103 7.16 10.39 -3.53
CA CYS A 103 6.56 9.39 -4.42
C CYS A 103 7.63 8.63 -5.24
N ALA A 104 8.62 9.34 -5.79
CA ALA A 104 9.72 8.72 -6.52
C ALA A 104 10.57 7.81 -5.60
N ALA A 105 10.81 8.23 -4.36
CA ALA A 105 11.53 7.44 -3.37
C ALA A 105 10.77 6.17 -2.98
N ILE A 106 9.44 6.22 -2.86
CA ILE A 106 8.61 5.03 -2.63
C ILE A 106 8.74 4.06 -3.80
N VAL A 107 8.59 4.55 -5.04
CA VAL A 107 8.71 3.68 -6.23
C VAL A 107 10.09 3.03 -6.29
N ALA A 108 11.16 3.80 -6.10
CA ALA A 108 12.52 3.28 -6.08
C ALA A 108 12.75 2.26 -4.95
N ALA A 109 12.22 2.50 -3.75
CA ALA A 109 12.31 1.55 -2.63
C ALA A 109 11.58 0.23 -2.95
N LEU A 110 10.42 0.31 -3.61
CA LEU A 110 9.66 -0.87 -4.03
C LEU A 110 10.33 -1.63 -5.18
N GLU A 111 11.04 -0.94 -6.08
CA GLU A 111 11.80 -1.54 -7.20
C GLU A 111 13.12 -2.19 -6.75
N GLN A 112 13.78 -1.65 -5.74
CA GLN A 112 15.03 -2.19 -5.19
C GLN A 112 14.82 -3.40 -4.29
N MET A 113 13.60 -3.62 -3.79
CA MET A 113 13.26 -4.85 -3.09
C MET A 113 13.12 -5.98 -4.11
N PRO A 114 13.83 -7.11 -3.94
CA PRO A 114 13.70 -8.22 -4.86
C PRO A 114 12.23 -8.63 -4.92
N LEU A 115 11.61 -8.39 -6.07
CA LEU A 115 10.54 -9.23 -6.57
C LEU A 115 11.22 -10.57 -6.80
N LEU A 116 11.32 -11.40 -5.76
CA LEU A 116 11.68 -12.81 -5.92
C LEU A 116 10.72 -13.33 -6.99
N GLU A 117 11.30 -13.61 -8.16
CA GLU A 117 10.62 -13.99 -9.38
C GLU A 117 9.62 -15.10 -9.06
N ALA A 118 8.42 -14.96 -9.61
CA ALA A 118 7.31 -15.89 -9.42
C ALA A 118 7.63 -17.26 -10.05
#